data_AF-A0A1T1BCF4-F1
#
_entry.id   AF-A0A1T1BCF4-F1
#
_cell.length_a   1.000
_cell.length_b   1.000
_cell.length_c   1.000
_cell.angle_alpha   90.00
_cell.angle_beta   90.00
_cell.angle_gamma   90.00
#
_symmetry.space_group_name_H-M   'P 1'
#
loop_
_entity.id
_entity.type
_entity.pdbx_description
1 polymer ?
#
loop_
_entity_poly.entity_id
_entity_poly.type
_entity_poly.pdbx_seq_one_letter_code
_entity_poly.pdbx_strand_id
1 'polypeptide(L)'
;MPAPRPTAEQAALAELRSPTCATTTQFFAPHVLEHADGEPLVHGVLMDGDVHQVHFRPQSEDYFLVIIVLDTPDGWKVLGARASARARVALSIVSETLLAEDITRTTGLEPTDAYSVGDAWARPGRHPSRRTFTRWTLCPEGDRPGEFEDKLTRLLDLTQEAAPRIRALGDACDINVTVGYCGYAEQMWGAPIGREDLSRLAALGAGLDIDLYASGPALAGVP
;
A
#
# COMPACT_ATOMS: atom_id res chain seq x y z
N MET A 1 39.48 -7.83 -10.24
CA MET A 1 38.51 -7.14 -9.36
C MET A 1 37.64 -8.20 -8.71
N PRO A 2 37.36 -8.14 -7.40
CA PRO A 2 36.37 -9.03 -6.80
C PRO A 2 35.00 -8.79 -7.46
N ALA A 3 34.21 -9.85 -7.62
CA ALA A 3 32.84 -9.73 -8.12
C ALA A 3 32.03 -8.83 -7.17
N PRO A 4 31.09 -8.02 -7.69
CA PRO A 4 30.23 -7.21 -6.84
C PRO A 4 29.43 -8.11 -5.89
N ARG A 5 29.32 -7.68 -4.63
CA ARG A 5 28.48 -8.34 -3.63
C ARG A 5 27.03 -8.35 -4.13
N PRO A 6 26.28 -9.47 -4.02
CA PRO A 6 24.89 -9.50 -4.44
C PRO A 6 24.04 -8.50 -3.65
N THR A 7 22.97 -7.99 -4.25
CA THR A 7 21.96 -7.16 -3.57
C THR A 7 21.00 -8.00 -2.73
N ALA A 8 20.23 -7.38 -1.84
CA ALA A 8 19.16 -8.06 -1.09
C ALA A 8 18.14 -8.72 -2.04
N GLU A 9 17.82 -8.06 -3.15
CA GLU A 9 16.94 -8.60 -4.20
C GLU A 9 17.52 -9.86 -4.82
N GLN A 10 18.81 -9.85 -5.16
CA GLN A 10 19.49 -11.03 -5.72
C GLN A 10 19.55 -12.18 -4.72
N ALA A 11 19.71 -11.90 -3.42
CA ALA A 11 19.65 -12.91 -2.38
C ALA A 11 18.24 -13.52 -2.23
N ALA A 12 17.19 -12.70 -2.26
CA ALA A 12 15.81 -13.16 -2.23
C ALA A 12 15.44 -13.97 -3.48
N LEU A 13 15.85 -13.53 -4.68
CA LEU A 13 15.65 -14.29 -5.91
C LEU A 13 16.41 -15.63 -5.90
N ALA A 14 17.61 -15.68 -5.32
CA ALA A 14 18.34 -16.93 -5.14
C ALA A 14 17.59 -17.90 -4.22
N GLU A 15 17.01 -17.39 -3.12
CA GLU A 15 16.15 -18.18 -2.23
C GLU A 15 14.89 -18.69 -2.94
N LEU A 16 14.26 -17.92 -3.83
CA LEU A 16 13.12 -18.41 -4.61
C LEU A 16 13.50 -19.54 -5.58
N ARG A 17 14.69 -19.47 -6.19
CA ARG A 17 15.16 -20.50 -7.14
C ARG A 17 15.56 -21.80 -6.45
N SER A 18 16.09 -21.71 -5.23
CA SER A 18 16.52 -22.87 -4.43
C SER A 18 16.22 -22.62 -2.95
N PRO A 19 14.95 -22.81 -2.52
CA PRO A 19 14.52 -22.50 -1.16
C PRO A 19 15.34 -23.23 -0.10
N THR A 20 15.88 -22.48 0.85
CA THR A 20 16.60 -23.00 2.01
C THR A 20 15.80 -22.84 3.30
N CYS A 21 14.84 -21.91 3.33
CA CYS A 21 13.95 -21.70 4.46
C CYS A 21 12.59 -22.38 4.25
N ALA A 22 12.11 -23.09 5.28
CA ALA A 22 10.80 -23.76 5.24
C ALA A 22 9.66 -22.78 4.96
N THR A 23 9.70 -21.58 5.56
CA THR A 23 8.66 -20.56 5.36
C THR A 23 8.62 -20.05 3.93
N THR A 24 9.76 -19.98 3.23
CA THR A 24 9.78 -19.66 1.78
C THR A 24 8.91 -20.66 1.02
N THR A 25 9.10 -21.96 1.27
CA THR A 25 8.30 -23.00 0.60
C THR A 25 6.82 -22.89 0.96
N GLN A 26 6.50 -22.70 2.25
CA GLN A 26 5.12 -22.58 2.73
C GLN A 26 4.34 -21.45 2.04
N PHE A 27 4.96 -20.26 1.97
CA PHE A 27 4.30 -19.06 1.46
C PHE A 27 4.38 -18.91 -0.05
N PHE A 28 5.44 -19.37 -0.72
CA PHE A 28 5.63 -19.10 -2.15
C PHE A 28 5.21 -20.26 -3.06
N ALA A 29 5.29 -21.52 -2.61
CA ALA A 29 4.92 -22.66 -3.45
C ALA A 29 3.45 -22.67 -3.92
N PRO A 30 2.46 -22.20 -3.11
CA PRO A 30 1.07 -22.13 -3.56
C PRO A 30 0.78 -20.98 -4.55
N HIS A 31 1.74 -20.09 -4.80
CA HIS A 31 1.51 -18.82 -5.48
C HIS A 31 2.23 -18.73 -6.82
N VAL A 32 1.53 -18.18 -7.81
CA VAL A 32 2.16 -17.73 -9.05
C VAL A 32 2.49 -16.25 -8.90
N LEU A 33 3.78 -15.92 -8.90
CA LEU A 33 4.26 -14.54 -8.77
C LEU A 33 4.07 -13.74 -10.07
N GLU A 34 3.95 -12.43 -9.96
CA GLU A 34 4.16 -11.51 -11.08
C GLU A 34 5.61 -11.62 -11.58
N HIS A 35 5.81 -11.52 -12.89
CA HIS A 35 7.13 -11.66 -13.51
C HIS A 35 7.41 -10.51 -14.47
N ALA A 36 8.67 -10.14 -14.58
CA ALA A 36 9.20 -9.29 -15.64
C ALA A 36 10.45 -9.96 -16.21
N ASP A 37 10.56 -10.00 -17.54
CA ASP A 37 11.69 -10.61 -18.25
C ASP A 37 12.02 -12.07 -17.83
N GLY A 38 11.00 -12.83 -17.43
CA GLY A 38 11.12 -14.25 -17.06
C GLY A 38 11.54 -14.51 -15.61
N GLU A 39 11.71 -13.48 -14.79
CA GLU A 39 12.05 -13.59 -13.36
C GLU A 39 10.94 -13.01 -12.48
N PRO A 40 10.77 -13.48 -11.23
CA PRO A 40 9.85 -12.87 -10.28
C PRO A 40 10.11 -11.38 -10.10
N LEU A 41 9.06 -10.57 -10.21
CA LEU A 41 9.17 -9.12 -10.09
C LEU A 41 9.29 -8.71 -8.61
N VAL A 42 10.33 -7.95 -8.28
CA VAL A 42 10.47 -7.28 -6.99
C VAL A 42 9.68 -5.97 -7.01
N HIS A 43 8.68 -5.85 -6.13
CA HIS A 43 7.84 -4.65 -6.00
C HIS A 43 8.42 -3.60 -5.06
N GLY A 44 9.39 -3.99 -4.24
CA GLY A 44 10.13 -3.06 -3.38
C GLY A 44 10.95 -3.76 -2.33
N VAL A 45 11.95 -3.03 -1.81
CA VAL A 45 12.77 -3.45 -0.69
C VAL A 45 12.61 -2.42 0.42
N LEU A 46 12.12 -2.88 1.58
CA LEU A 46 12.04 -2.05 2.78
C LEU A 46 13.17 -2.42 3.72
N MET A 47 13.83 -1.41 4.31
CA MET A 47 14.98 -1.59 5.19
C MET A 47 14.62 -1.19 6.62
N ASP A 48 15.02 -2.02 7.57
CA ASP A 48 14.98 -1.75 9.00
C ASP A 48 16.32 -2.17 9.62
N GLY A 49 17.22 -1.21 9.78
CA GLY A 49 18.63 -1.47 10.10
C GLY A 49 19.29 -2.38 9.05
N ASP A 50 19.84 -3.50 9.50
CA ASP A 50 20.48 -4.51 8.65
C ASP A 50 19.48 -5.52 8.05
N VAL A 51 18.19 -5.43 8.40
CA VAL A 51 17.14 -6.33 7.90
C VAL A 51 16.48 -5.69 6.68
N HIS A 52 16.40 -6.47 5.60
CA HIS A 52 15.77 -6.09 4.35
C HIS A 52 14.58 -7.00 4.07
N GLN A 53 13.46 -6.40 3.71
CA GLN A 53 12.22 -7.06 3.37
C GLN A 53 11.96 -6.89 1.87
N VAL A 54 12.17 -7.96 1.11
CA VAL A 54 12.01 -7.98 -0.35
C VAL A 54 10.60 -8.46 -0.69
N HIS A 55 9.82 -7.60 -1.33
CA HIS A 55 8.39 -7.81 -1.56
C HIS A 55 8.12 -8.27 -2.99
N PHE A 56 7.30 -9.31 -3.10
CA PHE A 56 6.81 -9.91 -4.34
C PHE A 56 5.28 -9.90 -4.32
N ARG A 57 4.66 -9.86 -5.50
CA ARG A 57 3.21 -9.92 -5.63
C ARG A 57 2.76 -11.21 -6.31
N PRO A 58 1.78 -11.95 -5.76
CA PRO A 58 1.09 -13.00 -6.50
C PRO A 58 0.13 -12.41 -7.55
N GLN A 59 0.04 -13.00 -8.74
CA GLN A 59 -0.74 -12.47 -9.86
C GLN A 59 -2.26 -12.35 -9.60
N SER A 60 -2.79 -13.18 -8.70
CA SER A 60 -4.23 -13.29 -8.42
C SER A 60 -4.61 -12.81 -7.02
N GLU A 61 -3.69 -12.15 -6.32
CA GLU A 61 -3.87 -11.73 -4.94
C GLU A 61 -3.58 -10.25 -4.75
N ASP A 62 -4.20 -9.68 -3.73
CA ASP A 62 -4.06 -8.27 -3.36
C ASP A 62 -3.22 -8.08 -2.09
N TYR A 63 -2.17 -8.88 -1.89
CA TYR A 63 -1.20 -8.72 -0.81
C TYR A 63 0.22 -9.01 -1.31
N PHE A 64 1.22 -8.82 -0.45
CA PHE A 64 2.61 -9.12 -0.76
C PHE A 64 3.07 -10.42 -0.09
N LEU A 65 3.93 -11.15 -0.78
CA LEU A 65 4.79 -12.15 -0.17
C LEU A 65 6.17 -11.53 0.04
N VAL A 66 6.76 -11.79 1.20
CA VAL A 66 7.99 -11.11 1.62
C VAL A 66 9.05 -12.13 1.95
N ILE A 67 10.25 -11.97 1.39
CA ILE A 67 11.46 -12.63 1.86
C ILE A 67 12.22 -11.65 2.73
N ILE A 68 12.56 -12.07 3.94
CA ILE A 68 13.31 -11.30 4.91
C ILE A 68 14.76 -11.77 4.87
N VAL A 69 15.68 -10.86 4.55
CA VAL A 69 17.13 -11.12 4.53
C VAL A 69 17.85 -10.18 5.48
N LEU A 70 18.94 -10.66 6.07
CA LEU A 70 19.83 -9.90 6.95
C LEU A 70 21.16 -9.64 6.23
N ASP A 71 21.60 -8.39 6.22
CA ASP A 71 22.96 -8.02 5.82
C ASP A 71 23.94 -8.47 6.91
N THR A 72 24.91 -9.31 6.54
CA THR A 72 26.00 -9.74 7.43
C THR A 72 27.36 -9.48 6.78
N PRO A 73 28.47 -9.49 7.55
CA PRO A 73 29.81 -9.38 6.98
C PRO A 73 30.14 -10.45 5.92
N ASP A 74 29.56 -11.65 6.05
CA ASP A 74 29.81 -12.79 5.17
C ASP A 74 28.86 -12.89 3.97
N GLY A 75 27.88 -11.98 3.86
CA GLY A 75 26.87 -12.00 2.81
C GLY A 75 25.45 -11.83 3.35
N TRP A 76 24.46 -12.30 2.59
CA TRP A 76 23.05 -12.24 2.97
C TRP A 76 22.62 -13.52 3.64
N LYS A 77 21.90 -13.40 4.76
CA LYS A 77 21.25 -14.53 5.43
C LYS A 77 19.75 -14.42 5.27
N VAL A 78 19.11 -15.44 4.71
CA VAL A 78 17.64 -15.55 4.70
C VAL A 78 17.15 -15.83 6.12
N LEU A 79 16.29 -14.96 6.64
CA LEU A 79 15.67 -15.11 7.96
C LEU A 79 14.33 -15.86 7.87
N GLY A 80 13.63 -15.72 6.75
CA GLY A 80 12.39 -16.42 6.46
C GLY A 80 11.50 -15.67 5.49
N ALA A 81 10.27 -16.13 5.38
CA ALA A 81 9.23 -15.52 4.57
C ALA A 81 7.91 -15.34 5.33
N ARG A 82 7.11 -14.38 4.89
CA ARG A 82 5.76 -14.10 5.42
C ARG A 82 4.87 -13.48 4.35
N ALA A 83 3.57 -13.43 4.62
CA ALA A 83 2.71 -12.48 3.94
C ALA A 83 2.82 -11.08 4.60
N SER A 84 2.62 -10.05 3.78
CA SER A 84 2.42 -8.67 4.22
C SER A 84 1.22 -8.09 3.50
N ALA A 85 0.38 -7.34 4.21
CA ALA A 85 -0.82 -6.79 3.62
C ALA A 85 -0.47 -5.72 2.58
N ARG A 86 -1.30 -5.62 1.54
CA ARG A 86 -1.33 -4.41 0.73
C ARG A 86 -2.24 -3.41 1.42
N ALA A 87 -1.63 -2.43 2.08
CA ALA A 87 -2.35 -1.30 2.66
C ALA A 87 -2.32 -0.11 1.70
N ARG A 88 -3.48 0.35 1.24
CA ARG A 88 -3.63 1.60 0.48
C ARG A 88 -4.29 2.65 1.36
N VAL A 89 -3.52 3.66 1.75
CA VAL A 89 -3.98 4.76 2.61
C VAL A 89 -4.10 6.04 1.79
N ALA A 90 -5.26 6.69 1.84
CA ALA A 90 -5.52 7.90 1.08
C ALA A 90 -6.42 8.88 1.82
N LEU A 91 -6.17 10.17 1.67
CA LEU A 91 -7.17 11.20 1.97
C LEU A 91 -8.13 11.29 0.79
N SER A 92 -9.41 11.11 1.05
CA SER A 92 -10.50 11.24 0.08
C SER A 92 -11.42 12.38 0.51
N ILE A 93 -11.62 13.34 -0.38
CA ILE A 93 -12.55 14.45 -0.22
C ILE A 93 -13.63 14.29 -1.29
N VAL A 94 -14.88 14.17 -0.85
CA VAL A 94 -16.04 14.01 -1.74
C VAL A 94 -16.95 15.22 -1.58
N SER A 95 -17.44 15.77 -2.70
CA SER A 95 -18.40 16.88 -2.68
C SER A 95 -19.42 16.70 -3.78
N GLU A 96 -20.68 17.04 -3.52
CA GLU A 96 -21.72 17.08 -4.54
C GLU A 96 -21.71 18.38 -5.35
N THR A 97 -21.04 19.43 -4.85
CA THR A 97 -21.15 20.80 -5.39
C THR A 97 -19.82 21.41 -5.82
N LEU A 98 -18.72 21.14 -5.11
CA LEU A 98 -17.41 21.68 -5.45
C LEU A 98 -16.77 20.90 -6.59
N LEU A 99 -16.03 21.58 -7.47
CA LEU A 99 -15.19 20.94 -8.48
C LEU A 99 -13.85 20.52 -7.88
N ALA A 100 -13.16 19.57 -8.53
CA ALA A 100 -11.86 19.11 -8.07
C ALA A 100 -10.82 20.26 -8.00
N GLU A 101 -10.87 21.20 -8.95
CA GLU A 101 -9.99 22.37 -8.97
C GLU A 101 -10.22 23.33 -7.79
N ASP A 102 -11.46 23.45 -7.31
CA ASP A 102 -11.79 24.26 -6.13
C ASP A 102 -11.20 23.66 -4.86
N ILE A 103 -11.23 22.32 -4.76
CA ILE A 103 -10.64 21.57 -3.65
C ILE A 103 -9.11 21.71 -3.70
N THR A 104 -8.48 21.51 -4.85
CA THR A 104 -7.03 21.72 -5.04
C THR A 104 -6.63 23.14 -4.64
N ARG A 105 -7.33 24.16 -5.14
CA ARG A 105 -7.04 25.56 -4.85
C ARG A 105 -7.20 25.90 -3.36
N THR A 106 -8.25 25.37 -2.71
CA THR A 106 -8.50 25.62 -1.29
C THR A 106 -7.46 24.95 -0.40
N THR A 107 -7.17 23.68 -0.67
CA THR A 107 -6.23 22.89 0.16
C THR A 107 -4.77 23.29 -0.10
N GLY A 108 -4.45 23.69 -1.33
CA GLY A 108 -3.08 23.90 -1.80
C GLY A 108 -2.30 22.59 -1.97
N LEU A 109 -3.00 21.46 -2.06
CA LEU A 109 -2.43 20.14 -2.29
C LEU A 109 -2.78 19.67 -3.71
N GLU A 110 -1.88 18.90 -4.31
CA GLU A 110 -2.15 18.25 -5.60
C GLU A 110 -2.70 16.84 -5.38
N PRO A 111 -3.84 16.47 -6.00
CA PRO A 111 -4.38 15.12 -5.88
C PRO A 111 -3.52 14.11 -6.63
N THR A 112 -3.56 12.87 -6.17
CA THR A 112 -3.09 11.71 -6.94
C THR A 112 -4.09 11.33 -8.04
N ASP A 113 -5.38 11.46 -7.75
CA ASP A 113 -6.47 11.26 -8.72
C ASP A 113 -7.65 12.16 -8.35
N ALA A 114 -8.35 12.67 -9.36
CA ALA A 114 -9.55 13.44 -9.16
C ALA A 114 -10.47 13.40 -10.38
N TYR A 115 -11.77 13.49 -10.11
CA TYR A 115 -12.79 13.83 -11.10
C TYR A 115 -13.81 14.78 -10.47
N SER A 116 -14.44 15.59 -11.30
CA SER A 116 -15.46 16.54 -10.87
C SER A 116 -16.87 16.04 -11.15
N VAL A 117 -17.81 16.53 -10.37
CA VAL A 117 -19.24 16.45 -10.70
C VAL A 117 -19.48 16.98 -12.11
N GLY A 118 -20.32 16.29 -12.87
CA GLY A 118 -20.63 16.64 -14.25
C GLY A 118 -19.65 16.09 -15.30
N ASP A 119 -18.47 15.62 -14.92
CA ASP A 119 -17.51 15.04 -15.86
C ASP A 119 -18.11 13.84 -16.59
N ALA A 120 -17.78 13.73 -17.88
CA ALA A 120 -18.20 12.59 -18.69
C ALA A 120 -17.48 11.32 -18.20
N TRP A 121 -18.23 10.23 -18.10
CA TRP A 121 -17.68 8.95 -17.67
C TRP A 121 -18.35 7.80 -18.42
N ALA A 122 -17.53 6.85 -18.87
CA ALA A 122 -17.97 5.61 -19.46
C ALA A 122 -17.43 4.42 -18.66
N ARG A 123 -18.28 3.42 -18.44
CA ARG A 123 -17.87 2.09 -18.00
C ARG A 123 -18.03 1.12 -19.17
N PRO A 124 -17.12 0.14 -19.34
CA PRO A 124 -17.32 -0.92 -20.31
C PRO A 124 -18.70 -1.56 -20.15
N GLY A 125 -19.45 -1.68 -21.26
CA GLY A 125 -20.80 -2.24 -21.25
C GLY A 125 -21.92 -1.34 -20.71
N ARG A 126 -21.67 -0.05 -20.45
CA ARG A 126 -22.72 0.92 -20.08
C ARG A 126 -22.68 2.17 -20.96
N HIS A 127 -23.85 2.78 -21.15
CA HIS A 127 -23.94 4.07 -21.83
C HIS A 127 -23.15 5.14 -21.07
N PRO A 128 -22.50 6.08 -21.79
CA PRO A 128 -21.85 7.23 -21.16
C PRO A 128 -22.82 7.97 -20.24
N SER A 129 -22.34 8.32 -19.06
CA SER A 129 -23.08 9.11 -18.07
C SER A 129 -22.22 10.26 -17.57
N ARG A 130 -22.76 11.08 -16.69
CA ARG A 130 -22.00 12.10 -15.97
C ARG A 130 -21.76 11.65 -14.54
N ARG A 131 -20.63 12.09 -13.97
CA ARG A 131 -20.36 11.95 -12.53
C ARG A 131 -21.38 12.76 -11.75
N THR A 132 -21.93 12.18 -10.68
CA THR A 132 -22.93 12.84 -9.82
C THR A 132 -22.31 13.55 -8.62
N PHE A 133 -21.00 13.39 -8.42
CA PHE A 133 -20.23 14.01 -7.35
C PHE A 133 -18.77 14.17 -7.81
N THR A 134 -18.03 15.00 -7.10
CA THR A 134 -16.58 15.16 -7.20
C THR A 134 -15.89 14.24 -6.22
N ARG A 135 -14.83 13.56 -6.67
CA ARG A 135 -13.89 12.87 -5.77
C ARG A 135 -12.51 13.44 -5.99
N TRP A 136 -11.88 13.85 -4.91
CA TRP A 136 -10.50 14.32 -4.88
C TRP A 136 -9.72 13.38 -3.94
N THR A 137 -8.64 12.77 -4.42
CA THR A 137 -7.90 11.75 -3.66
C THR A 137 -6.41 12.02 -3.64
N LEU A 138 -5.82 12.06 -2.44
CA LEU A 138 -4.38 12.09 -2.22
C LEU A 138 -3.94 10.74 -1.62
N CYS A 139 -3.17 9.98 -2.40
CA CYS A 139 -2.66 8.66 -2.03
C CYS A 139 -1.14 8.61 -2.33
N PRO A 140 -0.31 9.16 -1.42
CA PRO A 140 1.11 9.43 -1.69
C PRO A 140 1.91 8.18 -2.06
N GLU A 141 1.62 7.05 -1.42
CA GLU A 141 2.37 5.80 -1.59
C GLU A 141 1.68 4.82 -2.55
N GLY A 142 0.43 5.09 -2.94
CA GLY A 142 -0.36 4.20 -3.79
C GLY A 142 -0.31 2.74 -3.30
N ASP A 143 0.07 1.86 -4.22
CA ASP A 143 0.18 0.41 -4.02
C ASP A 143 1.59 -0.08 -3.68
N ARG A 144 2.54 0.82 -3.35
CA ARG A 144 3.89 0.39 -2.98
C ARG A 144 3.87 -0.50 -1.74
N PRO A 145 4.87 -1.38 -1.52
CA PRO A 145 5.01 -2.08 -0.25
C PRO A 145 5.12 -1.12 0.95
N GLY A 146 4.73 -1.60 2.13
CA GLY A 146 4.81 -0.84 3.38
C GLY A 146 3.63 -1.12 4.29
N GLU A 147 3.89 -1.04 5.59
CA GLU A 147 2.87 -1.23 6.62
C GLU A 147 1.89 -0.04 6.64
N PHE A 148 0.69 -0.28 7.16
CA PHE A 148 -0.40 0.71 7.17
C PHE A 148 -0.02 1.97 7.97
N GLU A 149 0.61 1.77 9.12
CA GLU A 149 0.96 2.79 10.09
C GLU A 149 1.93 3.81 9.47
N ASP A 150 2.99 3.32 8.84
CA ASP A 150 3.98 4.17 8.17
C ASP A 150 3.33 5.01 7.07
N LYS A 151 2.42 4.41 6.30
CA LYS A 151 1.71 5.12 5.22
C LYS A 151 0.73 6.15 5.75
N LEU A 152 0.07 5.85 6.87
CA LEU A 152 -0.81 6.80 7.55
C LEU A 152 0.01 7.99 8.07
N THR A 153 1.10 7.74 8.79
CA THR A 153 1.99 8.81 9.30
C THR A 153 2.48 9.69 8.16
N ARG A 154 2.94 9.11 7.04
CA ARG A 154 3.39 9.88 5.85
C ARG A 154 2.27 10.70 5.21
N LEU A 155 1.06 10.17 5.11
CA LEU A 155 -0.09 10.94 4.63
C LEU A 155 -0.37 12.14 5.56
N LEU A 156 -0.30 11.92 6.88
CA LEU A 156 -0.51 12.97 7.87
C LEU A 156 0.61 14.01 7.83
N ASP A 157 1.86 13.62 7.60
CA ASP A 157 3.00 14.54 7.40
C ASP A 157 2.75 15.49 6.23
N LEU A 158 2.28 14.94 5.10
CA LEU A 158 1.99 15.72 3.89
C LEU A 158 0.78 16.66 4.04
N THR A 159 -0.17 16.33 4.92
CA THR A 159 -1.41 17.09 5.08
C THR A 159 -1.39 18.03 6.28
N GLN A 160 -0.37 17.95 7.14
CA GLN A 160 -0.32 18.68 8.42
C GLN A 160 -0.47 20.20 8.25
N GLU A 161 0.29 20.82 7.33
CA GLU A 161 0.21 22.27 7.10
C GLU A 161 -1.08 22.70 6.38
N ALA A 162 -1.71 21.78 5.65
CA ALA A 162 -2.96 22.00 4.94
C ALA A 162 -4.19 21.73 5.81
N ALA A 163 -4.04 21.11 6.99
CA ALA A 163 -5.14 20.65 7.83
C ALA A 163 -6.18 21.75 8.14
N PRO A 164 -5.82 23.01 8.48
CA PRO A 164 -6.81 24.06 8.68
C PRO A 164 -7.61 24.38 7.42
N ARG A 165 -6.99 24.33 6.24
CA ARG A 165 -7.64 24.61 4.95
C ARG A 165 -8.52 23.45 4.50
N ILE A 166 -8.08 22.21 4.73
CA ILE A 166 -8.88 21.01 4.50
C ILE A 166 -10.13 21.04 5.38
N ARG A 167 -9.98 21.33 6.66
CA ARG A 167 -11.11 21.47 7.59
C ARG A 167 -12.07 22.61 7.19
N ALA A 168 -11.55 23.69 6.60
CA ALA A 168 -12.36 24.82 6.15
C ALA A 168 -13.29 24.48 4.97
N LEU A 169 -13.08 23.35 4.29
CA LEU A 169 -14.07 22.82 3.33
C LEU A 169 -15.40 22.49 4.03
N GLY A 170 -15.34 22.15 5.32
CA GLY A 170 -16.50 22.03 6.21
C GLY A 170 -17.58 21.09 5.67
N ASP A 171 -18.84 21.44 5.94
CA ASP A 171 -20.03 20.65 5.58
C ASP A 171 -20.27 20.54 4.06
N ALA A 172 -19.48 21.24 3.23
CA ALA A 172 -19.56 21.11 1.77
C ALA A 172 -18.88 19.84 1.25
N CYS A 173 -18.09 19.16 2.09
CA CYS A 173 -17.32 17.98 1.73
C CYS A 173 -17.38 16.89 2.80
N ASP A 174 -17.48 15.64 2.34
CA ASP A 174 -17.15 14.47 3.16
C ASP A 174 -15.64 14.24 3.08
N ILE A 175 -14.96 14.38 4.21
CA ILE A 175 -13.50 14.25 4.32
C ILE A 175 -13.20 12.97 5.10
N ASN A 176 -12.55 12.01 4.45
CA ASN A 176 -12.18 10.73 5.07
C ASN A 176 -10.77 10.32 4.72
N VAL A 177 -10.03 9.77 5.68
CA VAL A 177 -8.90 8.90 5.38
C VAL A 177 -9.45 7.51 5.13
N THR A 178 -9.32 7.04 3.90
CA THR A 178 -9.77 5.70 3.48
C THR A 178 -8.59 4.75 3.45
N VAL A 179 -8.80 3.54 3.98
CA VAL A 179 -7.81 2.47 4.03
C VAL A 179 -8.39 1.24 3.35
N GLY A 180 -7.77 0.81 2.26
CA GLY A 180 -7.97 -0.54 1.73
C GLY A 180 -6.88 -1.44 2.26
N TYR A 181 -7.21 -2.35 3.16
CA TYR A 181 -6.26 -3.30 3.74
C TYR A 181 -6.58 -4.71 3.25
N CYS A 182 -5.72 -5.24 2.39
CA CYS A 182 -5.86 -6.58 1.84
C CYS A 182 -4.74 -7.46 2.40
N GLY A 183 -5.10 -8.39 3.30
CA GLY A 183 -4.17 -9.31 3.94
C GLY A 183 -4.33 -10.75 3.47
N TYR A 184 -3.44 -11.61 3.96
CA TYR A 184 -3.52 -13.05 3.72
C TYR A 184 -4.49 -13.71 4.71
N ALA A 185 -5.32 -14.64 4.21
CA ALA A 185 -6.43 -15.24 4.95
C ALA A 185 -6.04 -15.85 6.31
N GLU A 186 -4.88 -16.50 6.38
CA GLU A 186 -4.37 -17.13 7.61
C GLU A 186 -3.45 -16.21 8.42
N GLN A 187 -3.17 -14.99 7.93
CA GLN A 187 -2.22 -14.06 8.53
C GLN A 187 -2.74 -12.61 8.49
N MET A 188 -3.89 -12.39 9.15
CA MET A 188 -4.43 -11.06 9.41
C MET A 188 -3.92 -10.56 10.78
N TRP A 189 -3.40 -9.33 10.81
CA TRP A 189 -2.92 -8.69 12.03
C TRP A 189 -3.73 -7.43 12.34
N GLY A 190 -3.58 -6.94 13.58
CA GLY A 190 -4.11 -5.64 13.96
C GLY A 190 -3.35 -4.50 13.29
N ALA A 191 -4.01 -3.36 13.13
CA ALA A 191 -3.48 -2.13 12.57
C ALA A 191 -3.43 -1.04 13.66
N PRO A 192 -2.44 -1.06 14.57
CA PRO A 192 -2.36 -0.10 15.67
C PRO A 192 -2.18 1.35 15.18
N ILE A 193 -3.10 2.24 15.53
CA ILE A 193 -2.94 3.68 15.28
C ILE A 193 -2.42 4.35 16.54
N GLY A 194 -1.26 5.01 16.43
CA GLY A 194 -0.65 5.75 17.53
C GLY A 194 -1.51 6.93 17.98
N ARG A 195 -1.36 7.33 19.25
CA ARG A 195 -2.06 8.49 19.82
C ARG A 195 -1.81 9.78 19.01
N GLU A 196 -0.57 9.96 18.56
CA GLU A 196 -0.18 11.12 17.76
C GLU A 196 -0.93 11.16 16.43
N ASP A 197 -0.92 10.06 15.67
CA ASP A 197 -1.64 9.99 14.40
C ASP A 197 -3.15 10.11 14.56
N LEU A 198 -3.74 9.56 15.63
CA LEU A 198 -5.16 9.80 15.96
C LEU A 198 -5.46 11.28 16.19
N SER A 199 -4.56 12.00 16.90
CA SER A 199 -4.72 13.44 17.12
C SER A 199 -4.60 14.22 15.82
N ARG A 200 -3.72 13.80 14.90
CA ARG A 200 -3.52 14.43 13.59
C ARG A 200 -4.69 14.17 12.65
N LEU A 201 -5.25 12.97 12.65
CA LEU A 201 -6.51 12.65 11.96
C LEU A 201 -7.66 13.54 12.44
N ALA A 202 -7.82 13.66 13.76
CA ALA A 202 -8.82 14.57 14.33
C ALA A 202 -8.55 16.03 13.95
N ALA A 203 -7.27 16.45 13.91
CA ALA A 203 -6.89 17.80 13.50
C ALA A 203 -7.14 18.05 12.00
N LEU A 204 -7.10 17.01 11.16
CA LEU A 204 -7.48 17.10 9.75
C LEU A 204 -8.99 17.32 9.57
N GLY A 205 -9.79 16.97 10.58
CA GLY A 205 -11.25 16.95 10.48
C GLY A 205 -11.76 15.78 9.64
N ALA A 206 -10.94 14.75 9.44
CA ALA A 206 -11.27 13.59 8.62
C ALA A 206 -11.89 12.47 9.46
N GLY A 207 -12.89 11.79 8.90
CA GLY A 207 -13.25 10.44 9.34
C GLY A 207 -12.17 9.42 8.97
N LEU A 208 -12.30 8.21 9.52
CA LEU A 208 -11.45 7.07 9.18
C LEU A 208 -12.34 5.93 8.70
N ASP A 209 -12.15 5.51 7.47
CA ASP A 209 -12.88 4.42 6.84
C ASP A 209 -11.90 3.30 6.47
N ILE A 210 -12.15 2.09 6.95
CA ILE A 210 -11.25 0.94 6.80
C ILE A 210 -12.02 -0.21 6.20
N ASP A 211 -11.69 -0.54 4.96
CA ASP A 211 -12.12 -1.76 4.31
C ASP A 211 -11.07 -2.86 4.55
N LEU A 212 -11.50 -3.96 5.17
CA LEU A 212 -10.65 -5.13 5.44
C LEU A 212 -11.03 -6.28 4.52
N TYR A 213 -10.04 -6.76 3.77
CA TYR A 213 -10.17 -7.92 2.89
C TYR A 213 -9.10 -8.95 3.25
N ALA A 214 -9.45 -10.22 3.10
CA ALA A 214 -8.52 -11.32 3.31
C ALA A 214 -8.73 -12.38 2.21
N SER A 215 -7.63 -12.84 1.61
CA SER A 215 -7.64 -13.83 0.54
C SER A 215 -6.37 -14.69 0.59
N GLY A 216 -6.25 -15.64 -0.33
CA GLY A 216 -5.09 -16.51 -0.45
C GLY A 216 -5.39 -18.00 -0.25
N PRO A 217 -4.61 -18.87 -0.90
CA PRO A 217 -4.70 -20.33 -0.74
C PRO A 217 -4.18 -20.75 0.64
N ALA A 218 -4.48 -21.98 1.07
CA ALA A 218 -3.83 -22.57 2.23
C ALA A 218 -2.30 -22.68 2.03
N LEU A 219 -1.54 -22.56 3.11
CA LEU A 219 -0.08 -22.73 3.07
C LEU A 219 0.31 -24.14 2.62
N ALA A 220 1.43 -24.25 1.91
CA ALA A 220 1.99 -25.56 1.58
C ALA A 220 2.43 -26.29 2.86
N GLY A 221 2.15 -27.58 2.94
CA GLY A 221 2.71 -28.44 3.99
C GLY A 221 4.23 -28.53 3.82
N VAL A 222 4.96 -28.48 4.93
CA VAL A 222 6.41 -28.77 4.92
C VAL A 222 6.57 -30.25 5.31
N PRO A 223 7.25 -31.07 4.48
CA PRO A 223 7.54 -32.46 4.80
C PRO A 223 8.47 -32.62 6.02
#